data_AF-A0AA88R273-F1
#
_entry.id   AF-A0AA88R273-F1
#
_cell.length_a   1.000
_cell.length_b   1.000
_cell.length_c   1.000
_cell.angle_alpha   90.00
_cell.angle_beta   90.00
_cell.angle_gamma   90.00
#
_symmetry.space_group_name_H-M   'P 1'
#
loop_
_entity.id
_entity.type
_entity.pdbx_description
1 polymer ?
#
loop_
_entity_poly.entity_id
_entity_poly.type
_entity_poly.pdbx_seq_one_letter_code
_entity_poly.pdbx_strand_id
1 'polypeptide(L)'
;MKTQWVLLDVPEVRSYVLILPITEGAFYEWVGAGLTSAKIQGFNNGIMDLSTNTWIYKIGLQGEHLNIYKPDSLNQVNWVSTSEPPKNQPLTWYKVVVDSPPGDDPIGLDMIHMGKGLAWLNGEEIGRYWPRKSSIHDECVRECDYRGKFSPNKCSTGYHVPRSWFNTSGNILVVFEEKGGDPTQIRFSKRKLSRVCAHVSEDHPSFRLESSYKGADENYQNNVTVQLKCPSGTRISAVNFASFGTPTGSCGSFSKGECHDPNSISSVEK
;
A
#
# COMPACT_ATOMS: atom_id res chain seq x y z
N MET A 1 15.57 0.49 -17.79
CA MET A 1 15.89 1.49 -16.76
C MET A 1 17.22 2.11 -17.13
N LYS A 2 17.22 3.37 -17.59
CA LYS A 2 18.47 4.11 -17.85
C LYS A 2 18.53 5.27 -16.87
N THR A 3 19.52 5.18 -15.99
CA THR A 3 20.04 6.24 -15.11
C THR A 3 19.26 6.51 -13.82
N GLN A 4 19.88 6.15 -12.69
CA GLN A 4 19.44 6.45 -11.32
C GLN A 4 20.33 7.55 -10.74
N TRP A 5 19.78 8.39 -9.87
CA TRP A 5 20.48 9.54 -9.30
C TRP A 5 20.46 9.52 -7.78
N VAL A 6 21.56 9.90 -7.11
CA VAL A 6 21.73 9.78 -5.65
C VAL A 6 22.17 11.08 -4.97
N LEU A 7 21.68 11.34 -3.75
CA LEU A 7 22.22 12.30 -2.78
C LEU A 7 22.75 11.55 -1.54
N LEU A 8 24.01 11.79 -1.18
CA LEU A 8 24.70 11.24 -0.01
C LEU A 8 24.77 12.31 1.09
N ASP A 9 24.42 11.98 2.34
CA ASP A 9 24.73 12.87 3.47
C ASP A 9 25.10 12.14 4.78
N VAL A 10 25.89 12.85 5.59
CA VAL A 10 26.89 12.50 6.63
C VAL A 10 26.30 11.91 7.95
N PRO A 11 27.09 11.19 8.80
CA PRO A 11 26.59 10.48 9.97
C PRO A 11 26.34 11.39 11.18
N GLU A 12 25.09 11.44 11.63
CA GLU A 12 24.65 11.95 12.94
C GLU A 12 23.91 10.82 13.67
N VAL A 13 23.92 10.83 15.01
CA VAL A 13 23.01 9.97 15.80
C VAL A 13 21.59 10.47 15.56
N ARG A 14 20.86 9.79 14.67
CA ARG A 14 19.50 10.18 14.27
C ARG A 14 18.48 9.21 14.85
N SER A 15 17.64 9.72 15.75
CA SER A 15 16.45 9.00 16.21
C SER A 15 15.31 9.22 15.20
N TYR A 16 14.90 8.16 14.52
CA TYR A 16 13.69 8.16 13.69
C TYR A 16 12.50 7.83 14.56
N VAL A 17 11.66 8.83 14.83
CA VAL A 17 10.38 8.61 15.51
C VAL A 17 9.36 8.24 14.45
N LEU A 18 9.02 6.95 14.37
CA LEU A 18 7.84 6.53 13.65
C LEU A 18 6.63 6.90 14.50
N ILE A 19 5.96 8.00 14.14
CA ILE A 19 4.64 8.30 14.69
C ILE A 19 3.68 7.28 14.07
N LEU A 20 3.36 6.25 14.84
CA LEU A 20 2.19 5.41 14.61
C LEU A 20 1.07 6.12 15.36
N PRO A 21 0.16 6.84 14.68
CA PRO A 21 -1.08 7.22 15.33
C PRO A 21 -1.75 5.92 15.74
N ILE A 22 -1.85 5.69 17.05
CA ILE A 22 -2.75 4.68 17.58
C ILE A 22 -4.14 5.25 17.28
N THR A 23 -4.84 4.70 16.29
CA THR A 23 -6.14 5.23 15.86
C THR A 23 -7.32 4.63 16.64
N GLU A 24 -7.04 3.88 17.72
CA GLU A 24 -8.05 3.15 18.49
C GLU A 24 -7.61 3.00 19.96
N GLY A 25 -8.51 3.30 20.89
CA GLY A 25 -8.25 3.30 22.34
C GLY A 25 -8.79 4.56 23.01
N ALA A 26 -8.94 4.58 24.33
CA ALA A 26 -9.19 5.83 25.04
C ALA A 26 -7.88 6.60 25.18
N PHE A 27 -7.91 7.93 25.02
CA PHE A 27 -6.76 8.82 25.27
C PHE A 27 -5.54 8.60 24.36
N TYR A 28 -5.70 7.99 23.18
CA TYR A 28 -4.58 7.74 22.26
C TYR A 28 -3.88 9.03 21.80
N GLU A 29 -4.59 10.16 21.80
CA GLU A 29 -4.08 11.48 21.49
C GLU A 29 -3.05 11.98 22.52
N TRP A 30 -3.02 11.40 23.72
CA TRP A 30 -2.07 11.73 24.80
C TRP A 30 -0.85 10.82 24.83
N VAL A 31 -0.80 9.79 23.97
CA VAL A 31 0.34 8.90 23.88
C VAL A 31 1.45 9.61 23.11
N GLY A 32 2.41 10.17 23.86
CA GLY A 32 3.58 10.83 23.29
C GLY A 32 4.46 9.87 22.48
N ALA A 33 5.09 10.38 21.42
CA ALA A 33 6.07 9.66 20.62
C ALA A 33 7.42 10.39 20.67
N GLY A 34 8.50 9.63 20.64
CA GLY A 34 9.87 10.15 20.62
C GLY A 34 10.68 9.82 21.87
N LEU A 35 11.91 10.35 21.90
CA LEU A 35 12.86 10.10 22.99
C LEU A 35 12.55 11.03 24.17
N THR A 36 12.27 10.46 25.33
CA THR A 36 11.98 11.22 26.58
C THR A 36 13.11 11.15 27.60
N SER A 37 13.99 10.16 27.50
CA SER A 37 15.16 9.98 28.37
C SER A 37 16.25 9.20 27.63
N ALA A 38 17.51 9.43 27.99
CA ALA A 38 18.65 8.68 27.45
C ALA A 38 19.71 8.49 28.53
N LYS A 39 20.18 7.25 28.70
CA LYS A 39 21.21 6.90 29.69
C LYS A 39 22.32 6.11 28.99
N ILE A 40 23.57 6.44 29.30
CA ILE A 40 24.75 5.73 28.81
C ILE A 40 25.39 5.01 29.99
N GLN A 41 25.68 3.73 29.82
CA GLN A 41 26.35 2.89 30.81
C GLN A 41 27.75 2.48 30.30
N GLY A 42 28.65 2.14 31.21
CA GLY A 42 30.01 1.67 30.86
C GLY A 42 31.13 2.68 31.12
N PHE A 43 30.82 3.81 31.75
CA PHE A 43 31.85 4.70 32.29
C PHE A 43 32.31 4.21 33.67
N ASN A 44 33.59 4.46 34.00
CA ASN A 44 34.15 4.16 35.32
C ASN A 44 33.37 4.84 36.46
N ASN A 45 32.66 5.93 36.16
CA ASN A 45 31.86 6.71 37.10
C ASN A 45 30.38 6.28 37.16
N GLY A 46 30.03 5.14 36.57
CA GLY A 46 28.66 4.59 36.58
C GLY A 46 27.81 5.01 35.38
N ILE A 47 26.53 5.28 35.64
CA ILE A 47 25.53 5.61 34.61
C ILE A 47 25.52 7.12 34.39
N MET A 48 25.70 7.55 33.15
CA MET A 48 25.51 8.94 32.74
C MET A 48 24.09 9.13 32.22
N ASP A 49 23.31 9.97 32.91
CA ASP A 49 21.97 10.35 32.48
C ASP A 49 22.03 11.64 31.64
N LEU A 50 21.53 11.58 30.41
CA LEU A 50 21.50 12.71 29.47
C LEU A 50 20.13 13.41 29.43
N SER A 51 19.17 12.96 30.23
CA SER A 51 17.77 13.41 30.13
C SER A 51 17.59 14.89 30.49
N THR A 52 18.50 15.46 31.29
CA THR A 52 18.49 16.88 31.70
C THR A 52 19.46 17.75 30.89
N ASN A 53 20.23 17.16 29.98
CA ASN A 53 21.13 17.90 29.10
C ASN A 53 20.34 18.76 28.09
N THR A 54 21.01 19.73 27.48
CA THR A 54 20.43 20.51 26.38
C THR A 54 20.30 19.63 25.13
N TRP A 55 19.07 19.50 24.61
CA TRP A 55 18.76 18.78 23.38
C TRP A 55 18.50 19.75 22.23
N ILE A 56 19.04 19.43 21.06
CA ILE A 56 18.75 20.16 19.81
C ILE A 56 17.85 19.28 18.96
N TYR A 57 16.77 19.86 18.43
CA TYR A 57 15.79 19.16 17.62
C TYR A 57 15.83 19.70 16.18
N LYS A 58 15.88 18.78 15.21
CA LYS A 58 15.67 19.08 13.79
C LYS A 58 14.46 18.30 13.31
N ILE A 59 13.43 19.02 12.89
CA ILE A 59 12.17 18.42 12.44
C ILE A 59 12.30 18.04 10.96
N GLY A 60 11.96 16.79 10.65
CA GLY A 60 11.96 16.26 9.28
C GLY A 60 13.35 16.13 8.66
N LEU A 61 13.36 15.75 7.39
CA LEU A 61 14.58 15.56 6.60
C LEU A 61 14.87 16.78 5.73
N GLN A 62 16.15 17.03 5.47
CA GLN A 62 16.56 18.12 4.59
C GLN A 62 15.92 18.03 3.19
N GLY A 63 15.85 16.82 2.62
CA GLY A 63 15.19 16.59 1.34
C GLY A 63 13.68 16.88 1.36
N GLU A 64 13.01 16.62 2.49
CA GLU A 64 11.60 16.97 2.66
C GLU A 64 11.39 18.49 2.72
N HIS A 65 12.24 19.20 3.47
CA HIS A 65 12.19 20.66 3.57
C HIS A 65 12.43 21.35 2.22
N LEU A 66 13.36 20.82 1.43
CA LEU A 66 13.64 21.27 0.06
C LEU A 66 12.59 20.77 -0.97
N ASN A 67 11.64 19.93 -0.55
CA ASN A 67 10.62 19.35 -1.42
C ASN A 67 11.20 18.66 -2.67
N ILE A 68 12.34 17.96 -2.56
CA ILE A 68 13.07 17.38 -3.71
C ILE A 68 12.34 16.21 -4.40
N TYR A 69 11.14 15.88 -3.95
CA TYR A 69 10.21 14.97 -4.61
C TYR A 69 9.27 15.68 -5.61
N LYS A 70 9.16 17.02 -5.53
CA LYS A 70 8.32 17.83 -6.45
C LYS A 70 9.09 18.21 -7.71
N PRO A 71 8.46 18.17 -8.91
CA PRO A 71 9.11 18.50 -10.18
C PRO A 71 9.88 19.83 -10.18
N ASP A 72 9.28 20.90 -9.62
CA ASP A 72 9.86 22.25 -9.63
C ASP A 72 11.10 22.41 -8.74
N SER A 73 11.22 21.55 -7.73
CA SER A 73 12.29 21.62 -6.71
C SER A 73 13.45 20.65 -6.97
N LEU A 74 13.39 19.86 -8.04
CA LEU A 74 14.41 18.84 -8.31
C LEU A 74 15.82 19.41 -8.51
N ASN A 75 15.94 20.67 -8.95
CA ASN A 75 17.22 21.31 -9.22
C ASN A 75 17.83 22.01 -7.98
N GLN A 76 17.17 21.95 -6.82
CA GLN A 76 17.67 22.57 -5.58
C GLN A 76 18.83 21.80 -4.94
N VAL A 77 19.10 20.58 -5.42
CA VAL A 77 20.19 19.73 -4.93
C VAL A 77 21.00 19.16 -6.08
N ASN A 78 22.26 18.87 -5.81
CA ASN A 78 23.17 18.25 -6.76
C ASN A 78 22.97 16.73 -6.76
N TRP A 79 22.19 16.24 -7.72
CA TRP A 79 22.00 14.81 -7.96
C TRP A 79 23.23 14.19 -8.64
N VAL A 80 23.73 13.06 -8.11
CA VAL A 80 24.83 12.32 -8.73
C VAL A 80 24.29 11.30 -9.71
N SER A 81 24.65 11.42 -11.00
CA SER A 81 24.27 10.43 -12.03
C SER A 81 25.04 9.14 -11.86
N THR A 82 24.35 7.99 -11.86
CA THR A 82 25.03 6.71 -11.86
C THR A 82 24.18 5.59 -12.45
N SER A 83 24.84 4.62 -13.10
CA SER A 83 24.24 3.33 -13.46
C SER A 83 24.21 2.36 -12.29
N GLU A 84 25.05 2.60 -11.28
CA GLU A 84 25.22 1.77 -10.08
C GLU A 84 25.03 2.66 -8.85
N PRO A 85 23.77 2.92 -8.44
CA PRO A 85 23.53 3.66 -7.21
C PRO A 85 24.05 2.86 -6.00
N PRO A 86 24.50 3.55 -4.93
CA PRO A 86 24.79 2.90 -3.67
C PRO A 86 23.60 2.05 -3.20
N LYS A 87 23.93 0.90 -2.65
CA LYS A 87 22.98 -0.07 -2.11
C LYS A 87 23.20 -0.16 -0.62
N ASN A 88 22.14 -0.49 0.11
CA ASN A 88 22.18 -0.65 1.57
C ASN A 88 22.74 0.58 2.30
N GLN A 89 22.64 1.76 1.69
CA GLN A 89 22.94 3.02 2.36
C GLN A 89 21.68 3.59 2.99
N PRO A 90 21.71 3.89 4.30
CA PRO A 90 20.61 4.56 4.95
C PRO A 90 20.55 6.02 4.50
N LEU A 91 19.39 6.64 4.71
CA LEU A 91 19.12 8.07 4.49
C LEU A 91 19.46 8.58 3.10
N THR A 92 19.20 7.74 2.10
CA THR A 92 19.57 8.02 0.72
C THR A 92 18.34 8.37 -0.10
N TRP A 93 18.45 9.44 -0.89
CA TRP A 93 17.43 9.82 -1.85
C TRP A 93 17.82 9.30 -3.23
N TYR A 94 16.88 8.60 -3.87
CA TYR A 94 17.00 8.13 -5.24
C TYR A 94 16.00 8.85 -6.13
N LYS A 95 16.42 9.16 -7.35
CA LYS A 95 15.55 9.68 -8.41
C LYS A 95 15.78 8.90 -9.69
N VAL A 96 14.73 8.64 -10.44
CA VAL A 96 14.80 7.97 -11.75
C VAL A 96 13.68 8.44 -12.66
N VAL A 97 13.97 8.53 -13.96
CA VAL A 97 12.95 8.75 -14.98
C VAL A 97 12.39 7.40 -15.42
N VAL A 98 11.07 7.24 -15.40
CA VAL A 98 10.39 5.99 -15.68
C VAL A 98 9.36 6.16 -16.80
N ASP A 99 9.18 5.11 -17.58
CA ASP A 99 8.12 5.06 -18.59
C ASP A 99 6.80 4.65 -17.95
N SER A 100 5.69 5.20 -18.47
CA SER A 100 4.36 4.75 -18.06
C SER A 100 4.15 3.29 -18.49
N PRO A 101 3.77 2.37 -17.60
CA PRO A 101 3.50 0.99 -17.99
C PRO A 101 2.38 0.91 -19.05
N PRO A 102 2.45 0.04 -20.06
CA PRO A 102 1.41 -0.03 -21.09
C PRO A 102 0.11 -0.68 -20.59
N GLY A 103 -1.01 -0.29 -21.21
CA GLY A 103 -2.36 -0.78 -20.95
C GLY A 103 -3.05 -0.12 -19.75
N ASP A 104 -4.23 -0.61 -19.38
CA ASP A 104 -5.09 0.01 -18.36
C ASP A 104 -5.13 -0.74 -17.01
N ASP A 105 -4.38 -1.85 -16.89
CA ASP A 105 -4.33 -2.67 -15.66
C ASP A 105 -3.89 -1.83 -14.44
N PRO A 106 -4.43 -2.03 -13.23
CA PRO A 106 -3.93 -1.36 -12.03
C PRO A 106 -2.43 -1.60 -11.81
N ILE A 107 -1.72 -0.56 -11.37
CA ILE A 107 -0.27 -0.61 -11.12
C ILE A 107 0.01 -0.71 -9.63
N GLY A 108 1.02 -1.52 -9.31
CA GLY A 108 1.69 -1.51 -8.01
C GLY A 108 3.19 -1.24 -8.18
N LEU A 109 3.80 -0.69 -7.14
CA LEU A 109 5.24 -0.55 -6.99
C LEU A 109 5.77 -1.68 -6.10
N ASP A 110 6.66 -2.49 -6.65
CA ASP A 110 7.35 -3.56 -5.94
C ASP A 110 8.62 -3.00 -5.30
N MET A 111 8.64 -3.07 -3.96
CA MET A 111 9.69 -2.55 -3.10
C MET A 111 10.32 -3.67 -2.25
N ILE A 112 10.16 -4.96 -2.61
CA ILE A 112 10.58 -6.09 -1.77
C ILE A 112 12.09 -6.11 -1.41
N HIS A 113 12.91 -5.47 -2.25
CA HIS A 113 14.36 -5.34 -2.08
C HIS A 113 14.79 -4.01 -1.42
N MET A 114 13.82 -3.18 -1.02
CA MET A 114 14.06 -1.94 -0.29
C MET A 114 13.94 -2.17 1.22
N GLY A 115 14.30 -1.16 2.02
CA GLY A 115 14.30 -1.27 3.49
C GLY A 115 13.05 -0.67 4.12
N LYS A 116 13.05 0.64 4.30
CA LYS A 116 11.92 1.42 4.83
C LYS A 116 12.04 2.82 4.25
N GLY A 117 10.92 3.44 3.88
CA GLY A 117 11.01 4.77 3.29
C GLY A 117 9.70 5.32 2.77
N LEU A 118 9.83 6.29 1.88
CA LEU A 118 8.73 6.99 1.21
C LEU A 118 8.99 7.02 -0.30
N ALA A 119 7.92 6.99 -1.09
CA ALA A 119 8.02 7.08 -2.54
C ALA A 119 7.03 8.10 -3.10
N TRP A 120 7.45 8.78 -4.17
CA TRP A 120 6.65 9.77 -4.89
C TRP A 120 6.76 9.56 -6.39
N LEU A 121 5.65 9.72 -7.10
CA LEU A 121 5.61 9.75 -8.57
C LEU A 121 5.13 11.13 -9.01
N ASN A 122 5.96 11.84 -9.78
CA ASN A 122 5.64 13.19 -10.29
C ASN A 122 5.25 14.20 -9.18
N GLY A 123 5.77 14.02 -7.97
CA GLY A 123 5.43 14.85 -6.80
C GLY A 123 4.29 14.32 -5.95
N GLU A 124 3.51 13.35 -6.43
CA GLU A 124 2.41 12.72 -5.69
C GLU A 124 2.94 11.62 -4.78
N GLU A 125 2.54 11.63 -3.50
CA GLU A 125 3.00 10.66 -2.50
C GLU A 125 2.30 9.31 -2.68
N ILE A 126 3.07 8.29 -3.09
CA ILE A 126 2.61 6.89 -3.13
C ILE A 126 2.41 6.38 -1.70
N GLY A 127 3.27 6.83 -0.79
CA GLY A 127 3.17 6.57 0.64
C GLY A 127 4.41 5.88 1.21
N ARG A 128 4.27 5.47 2.48
CA ARG A 128 5.32 4.78 3.23
C ARG A 128 5.44 3.33 2.77
N TYR A 129 6.65 2.92 2.43
CA TYR A 129 6.99 1.52 2.25
C TYR A 129 7.81 0.99 3.41
N TRP A 130 7.54 -0.26 3.78
CA TRP A 130 8.28 -1.01 4.76
C TRP A 130 8.04 -2.51 4.53
N PRO A 131 8.63 -3.07 3.45
CA PRO A 131 8.53 -4.49 3.17
C PRO A 131 9.03 -5.29 4.38
N ARG A 132 8.27 -6.30 4.75
CA ARG A 132 8.69 -7.30 5.73
C ARG A 132 8.87 -8.62 5.01
N LYS A 133 10.01 -9.27 5.20
CA LYS A 133 10.15 -10.67 4.81
C LYS A 133 9.22 -11.47 5.70
N SER A 134 8.26 -12.15 5.09
CA SER A 134 7.44 -13.14 5.80
C SER A 134 8.33 -14.25 6.34
N SER A 135 7.96 -14.85 7.47
CA SER A 135 8.66 -16.03 7.96
C SER A 135 8.57 -17.15 6.92
N ILE A 136 9.59 -18.00 6.81
CA ILE A 136 9.52 -19.23 6.02
C ILE A 136 8.48 -20.22 6.58
N HIS A 137 8.08 -20.03 7.83
CA HIS A 137 7.06 -20.82 8.50
C HIS A 137 5.66 -20.20 8.38
N ASP A 138 5.56 -18.95 7.92
CA ASP A 138 4.26 -18.33 7.67
C ASP A 138 3.76 -18.79 6.31
N GLU A 139 2.56 -19.37 6.26
CA GLU A 139 1.91 -19.66 4.99
C GLU A 139 1.63 -18.34 4.27
N CYS A 140 2.04 -18.23 2.99
CA CYS A 140 1.65 -17.10 2.16
C CYS A 140 0.11 -17.05 2.11
N VAL A 141 -0.45 -15.86 2.35
CA VAL A 141 -1.87 -15.60 2.18
C VAL A 141 -2.24 -15.90 0.73
N ARG A 142 -2.90 -17.04 0.51
CA ARG A 142 -3.41 -17.43 -0.82
C ARG A 142 -4.62 -16.59 -1.22
N GLU A 143 -5.40 -16.18 -0.22
CA GLU A 143 -6.64 -15.45 -0.38
C GLU A 143 -6.76 -14.38 0.72
N CYS A 144 -6.94 -13.14 0.30
CA CYS A 144 -7.12 -12.00 1.20
C CYS A 144 -8.61 -11.62 1.21
N ASP A 145 -9.27 -11.79 2.35
CA ASP A 145 -10.60 -11.23 2.61
C ASP A 145 -10.46 -10.05 3.57
N TYR A 146 -10.84 -8.85 3.13
CA TYR A 146 -10.81 -7.66 3.99
C TYR A 146 -11.88 -7.70 5.09
N ARG A 147 -12.94 -8.52 4.95
CA ARG A 147 -14.07 -8.64 5.88
C ARG A 147 -13.75 -9.57 7.06
N GLY A 148 -14.29 -9.29 8.23
CA GLY A 148 -14.01 -10.03 9.48
C GLY A 148 -12.84 -9.46 10.27
N LYS A 149 -12.50 -10.08 11.41
CA LYS A 149 -11.51 -9.56 12.36
C LYS A 149 -10.20 -9.18 11.67
N PHE A 150 -9.72 -7.96 11.91
CA PHE A 150 -8.47 -7.48 11.37
C PHE A 150 -7.30 -8.34 11.88
N SER A 151 -6.40 -8.71 10.98
CA SER A 151 -5.10 -9.26 11.31
C SER A 151 -4.07 -8.61 10.39
N PRO A 152 -2.94 -8.13 10.92
CA PRO A 152 -1.91 -7.46 10.12
C PRO A 152 -1.31 -8.35 9.04
N ASN A 153 -1.40 -9.68 9.20
CA ASN A 153 -0.88 -10.65 8.24
C ASN A 153 -1.93 -11.10 7.21
N LYS A 154 -3.16 -10.58 7.28
CA LYS A 154 -4.30 -11.06 6.49
C LYS A 154 -4.21 -10.73 5.00
N CYS A 155 -3.53 -9.63 4.64
CA CYS A 155 -3.48 -9.11 3.29
C CYS A 155 -2.17 -8.33 3.08
N SER A 156 -1.11 -8.99 2.62
CA SER A 156 0.22 -8.39 2.50
C SER A 156 0.65 -8.26 1.03
N THR A 157 0.11 -7.32 0.26
CA THR A 157 0.64 -7.12 -1.12
C THR A 157 0.61 -5.67 -1.59
N GLY A 158 1.80 -5.21 -2.02
CA GLY A 158 2.03 -4.13 -2.98
C GLY A 158 1.68 -2.71 -2.54
N TYR A 159 2.39 -1.72 -3.11
CA TYR A 159 2.06 -0.31 -2.96
C TYR A 159 1.31 0.14 -4.20
N HIS A 160 0.02 0.50 -4.07
CA HIS A 160 -0.77 0.89 -5.23
C HIS A 160 -0.32 2.24 -5.78
N VAL A 161 -0.22 2.34 -7.12
CA VAL A 161 0.09 3.59 -7.82
C VAL A 161 -1.05 3.91 -8.79
N PRO A 162 -1.81 4.99 -8.58
CA PRO A 162 -2.85 5.42 -9.50
C PRO A 162 -2.31 5.67 -10.91
N ARG A 163 -3.04 5.18 -11.92
CA ARG A 163 -2.70 5.37 -13.34
C ARG A 163 -2.66 6.85 -13.74
N SER A 164 -3.55 7.65 -13.17
CA SER A 164 -3.67 9.09 -13.44
C SER A 164 -2.45 9.90 -13.02
N TRP A 165 -1.56 9.35 -12.20
CA TRP A 165 -0.32 10.03 -11.80
C TRP A 165 0.79 9.90 -12.84
N PHE A 166 0.63 9.02 -13.83
CA PHE A 166 1.58 8.91 -14.94
C PHE A 166 1.23 9.90 -16.06
N ASN A 167 2.22 10.68 -16.47
CA ASN A 167 2.28 11.39 -17.73
C ASN A 167 2.65 10.44 -18.88
N THR A 168 2.42 10.89 -20.12
CA THR A 168 2.79 10.16 -21.34
C THR A 168 4.29 9.86 -21.44
N SER A 169 5.13 10.76 -20.92
CA SER A 169 6.58 10.59 -20.84
C SER A 169 7.16 11.47 -19.72
N GLY A 170 8.42 11.27 -19.39
CA GLY A 170 9.12 12.11 -18.41
C GLY A 170 8.64 11.93 -16.97
N ASN A 171 8.09 10.76 -16.62
CA ASN A 171 7.68 10.50 -15.24
C ASN A 171 8.89 10.39 -14.33
N ILE A 172 8.84 11.03 -13.17
CA ILE A 172 9.93 11.05 -12.21
C ILE A 172 9.48 10.32 -10.96
N LEU A 173 10.14 9.20 -10.68
CA LEU A 173 10.00 8.47 -9.42
C LEU A 173 11.11 8.93 -8.47
N VAL A 174 10.71 9.43 -7.30
CA VAL A 174 11.62 9.78 -6.20
C VAL A 174 11.37 8.84 -5.04
N VAL A 175 12.44 8.34 -4.42
CA VAL A 175 12.38 7.39 -3.31
C VAL A 175 13.34 7.87 -2.23
N PHE A 176 12.84 8.01 -1.01
CA PHE A 176 13.68 8.18 0.17
C PHE A 176 13.81 6.83 0.88
N GLU A 177 15.04 6.34 1.06
CA GLU A 177 15.36 5.10 1.77
C GLU A 177 15.99 5.40 3.13
N GLU A 178 15.31 5.00 4.20
CA GLU A 178 15.70 5.24 5.59
C GLU A 178 16.73 4.24 6.10
N LYS A 179 16.59 2.95 5.76
CA LYS A 179 17.38 1.86 6.35
C LYS A 179 18.48 1.34 5.43
N GLY A 180 18.20 1.29 4.13
CA GLY A 180 19.07 0.71 3.11
C GLY A 180 18.37 -0.40 2.34
N GLY A 181 18.58 -0.41 1.02
CA GLY A 181 18.02 -1.40 0.10
C GLY A 181 18.71 -1.36 -1.26
N ASP A 182 18.18 -2.11 -2.22
CA ASP A 182 18.68 -2.14 -3.60
C ASP A 182 17.70 -1.44 -4.56
N PRO A 183 17.93 -0.15 -4.92
CA PRO A 183 17.04 0.60 -5.80
C PRO A 183 17.02 0.05 -7.23
N THR A 184 17.98 -0.78 -7.64
CA THR A 184 18.03 -1.38 -8.98
C THR A 184 16.97 -2.47 -9.17
N GLN A 185 16.38 -2.96 -8.07
CA GLN A 185 15.37 -4.01 -8.07
C GLN A 185 13.94 -3.49 -7.95
N ILE A 186 13.73 -2.18 -7.84
CA ILE A 186 12.40 -1.57 -7.82
C ILE A 186 11.71 -1.81 -9.17
N ARG A 187 10.48 -2.33 -9.15
CA ARG A 187 9.73 -2.66 -10.37
C ARG A 187 8.29 -2.19 -10.29
N PHE A 188 7.71 -1.80 -11.42
CA PHE A 188 6.26 -1.67 -11.54
C PHE A 188 5.65 -3.03 -11.90
N SER A 189 4.62 -3.40 -11.16
CA SER A 189 3.86 -4.63 -11.35
C SER A 189 2.44 -4.29 -11.81
N LYS A 190 1.91 -5.09 -12.73
CA LYS A 190 0.52 -4.96 -13.21
C LYS A 190 -0.36 -6.00 -12.55
N ARG A 191 -1.48 -5.58 -11.98
CA ARG A 191 -2.49 -6.49 -11.45
C ARG A 191 -3.44 -6.91 -12.57
N LYS A 192 -3.29 -8.14 -13.06
CA LYS A 192 -4.26 -8.74 -14.00
C LYS A 192 -5.33 -9.50 -13.24
N LEU A 193 -6.59 -9.22 -13.58
CA LEU A 193 -7.74 -9.98 -13.09
C LEU A 193 -8.08 -11.08 -14.11
N SER A 194 -7.93 -12.34 -13.72
CA SER A 194 -8.31 -13.50 -14.54
C SER A 194 -9.69 -14.05 -14.17
N ARG A 195 -10.13 -13.80 -12.94
CA ARG A 195 -11.39 -14.28 -12.37
C ARG A 195 -12.03 -13.18 -11.54
N VAL A 196 -13.34 -13.11 -11.62
CA VAL A 196 -14.17 -12.26 -10.78
C VAL A 196 -15.25 -13.14 -10.15
N CYS A 197 -15.55 -12.90 -8.89
CA CYS A 197 -16.65 -13.58 -8.21
C CYS A 197 -17.48 -12.57 -7.44
N ALA A 198 -18.73 -12.93 -7.20
CA ALA A 198 -19.62 -12.21 -6.31
C ALA A 198 -20.41 -13.21 -5.48
N HIS A 199 -20.71 -12.81 -4.25
CA HIS A 199 -21.57 -13.55 -3.34
C HIS A 199 -22.55 -12.55 -2.75
N VAL A 200 -23.83 -12.89 -2.80
CA VAL A 200 -24.90 -12.04 -2.32
C VAL A 200 -25.91 -12.91 -1.59
N SER A 201 -26.31 -12.49 -0.41
CA SER A 201 -27.32 -13.15 0.39
C SER A 201 -28.67 -12.45 0.23
N GLU A 202 -29.77 -13.16 0.49
CA GLU A 202 -31.11 -12.57 0.40
C GLU A 202 -31.34 -11.45 1.43
N ASP A 203 -30.65 -11.52 2.57
CA ASP A 203 -30.65 -10.52 3.64
C ASP A 203 -29.63 -9.39 3.40
N HIS A 204 -28.96 -9.37 2.25
CA HIS A 204 -27.93 -8.36 1.98
C HIS A 204 -28.55 -6.95 1.96
N PRO A 205 -28.04 -6.02 2.78
CA PRO A 205 -28.66 -4.71 2.93
C PRO A 205 -28.57 -3.92 1.62
N SER A 206 -29.73 -3.60 1.05
CA SER A 206 -29.86 -2.76 -0.15
C SER A 206 -29.80 -1.28 0.25
N PHE A 207 -28.60 -0.76 0.56
CA PHE A 207 -28.48 0.66 0.90
C PHE A 207 -28.59 1.53 -0.37
N ARG A 208 -29.82 1.93 -0.72
CA ARG A 208 -30.06 3.03 -1.66
C ARG A 208 -29.97 4.34 -0.89
N LEU A 209 -28.89 5.10 -1.12
CA LEU A 209 -28.64 6.43 -0.52
C LEU A 209 -29.82 7.42 -0.71
N GLU A 210 -30.75 7.15 -1.64
CA GLU A 210 -31.89 8.01 -1.96
C GLU A 210 -33.15 7.82 -1.07
N SER A 211 -33.23 6.80 -0.21
CA SER A 211 -34.46 6.51 0.54
C SER A 211 -34.63 7.26 1.88
N SER A 212 -33.64 8.04 2.32
CA SER A 212 -33.70 8.72 3.63
C SER A 212 -34.72 9.89 3.71
N TYR A 213 -35.42 10.23 2.62
CA TYR A 213 -36.33 11.39 2.57
C TYR A 213 -37.78 11.10 2.21
N LYS A 214 -38.20 9.84 2.05
CA LYS A 214 -39.62 9.54 1.80
C LYS A 214 -40.17 8.59 2.86
N GLY A 215 -41.25 9.07 3.49
CA GLY A 215 -41.95 8.42 4.59
C GLY A 215 -42.37 6.99 4.27
N ALA A 216 -42.51 6.21 5.34
CA ALA A 216 -42.87 4.82 5.34
C ALA A 216 -44.23 4.57 4.67
N ASP A 217 -44.22 4.36 3.36
CA ASP A 217 -45.21 3.56 2.66
C ASP A 217 -44.63 3.18 1.29
N GLU A 218 -44.28 1.90 1.11
CA GLU A 218 -44.22 1.17 -0.16
C GLU A 218 -43.55 -0.18 0.09
N ASN A 219 -44.13 -1.23 -0.49
CA ASN A 219 -43.71 -2.63 -0.39
C ASN A 219 -42.25 -2.77 -0.88
N TYR A 220 -41.28 -2.73 0.05
CA TYR A 220 -39.85 -2.78 -0.25
C TYR A 220 -39.48 -4.17 -0.78
N GLN A 221 -39.57 -4.32 -2.10
CA GLN A 221 -39.02 -5.47 -2.80
C GLN A 221 -37.50 -5.33 -2.82
N ASN A 222 -36.83 -5.96 -1.86
CA ASN A 222 -35.37 -6.03 -1.77
C ASN A 222 -34.81 -6.84 -2.95
N ASN A 223 -34.77 -6.24 -4.13
CA ASN A 223 -34.13 -6.82 -5.30
C ASN A 223 -32.63 -6.62 -5.18
N VAL A 224 -31.97 -7.51 -4.46
CA VAL A 224 -30.51 -7.47 -4.35
C VAL A 224 -29.91 -7.80 -5.71
N THR A 225 -29.14 -6.85 -6.26
CA THR A 225 -28.56 -6.98 -7.59
C THR A 225 -27.04 -6.97 -7.50
N VAL A 226 -26.41 -7.93 -8.15
CA VAL A 226 -24.95 -7.96 -8.32
C VAL A 226 -24.62 -7.45 -9.71
N GLN A 227 -23.73 -6.47 -9.80
CA GLN A 227 -23.19 -6.00 -11.07
C GLN A 227 -21.71 -6.38 -11.17
N LEU A 228 -21.39 -7.21 -12.17
CA LEU A 228 -20.02 -7.55 -12.53
C LEU A 228 -19.63 -6.71 -13.75
N LYS A 229 -18.55 -5.94 -13.62
CA LYS A 229 -18.01 -5.12 -14.72
C LYS A 229 -16.58 -5.53 -15.00
N CYS A 230 -16.31 -5.85 -16.26
CA CYS A 230 -14.95 -6.06 -16.75
C CYS A 230 -14.25 -4.72 -17.00
N PRO A 231 -12.91 -4.65 -16.82
CA PRO A 231 -12.12 -3.54 -17.33
C PRO A 231 -12.33 -3.33 -18.84
N SER A 232 -12.11 -2.10 -19.30
CA SER A 232 -12.21 -1.74 -20.72
C SER A 232 -11.42 -2.69 -21.60
N GLY A 233 -12.01 -3.15 -22.71
CA GLY A 233 -11.36 -4.08 -23.65
C GLY A 233 -11.34 -5.54 -23.21
N THR A 234 -11.92 -5.88 -22.04
CA THR A 234 -12.07 -7.27 -21.59
C THR A 234 -13.55 -7.64 -21.48
N ARG A 235 -13.85 -8.94 -21.62
CA ARG A 235 -15.20 -9.49 -21.46
C ARG A 235 -15.18 -10.73 -20.58
N ILE A 236 -16.29 -11.00 -19.91
CA ILE A 236 -16.53 -12.30 -19.27
C ILE A 236 -16.66 -13.32 -20.39
N SER A 237 -15.79 -14.34 -20.38
CA SER A 237 -15.77 -15.37 -21.42
C SER A 237 -16.57 -16.61 -21.05
N ALA A 238 -16.71 -16.90 -19.77
CA ALA A 238 -17.42 -18.08 -19.26
C ALA A 238 -17.82 -17.87 -17.79
N VAL A 239 -18.87 -18.56 -17.36
CA VAL A 239 -19.25 -18.69 -15.95
C VAL A 239 -18.76 -20.04 -15.44
N ASN A 240 -17.68 -20.03 -14.64
CA ASN A 240 -17.10 -21.27 -14.11
C ASN A 240 -17.95 -21.93 -13.02
N PHE A 241 -18.75 -21.15 -12.30
CA PHE A 241 -19.58 -21.61 -11.19
C PHE A 241 -20.72 -20.63 -10.93
N ALA A 242 -21.91 -21.16 -10.68
CA ALA A 242 -23.05 -20.42 -10.15
C ALA A 242 -23.86 -21.35 -9.23
N SER A 243 -24.35 -20.81 -8.12
CA SER A 243 -25.19 -21.57 -7.18
C SER A 243 -26.11 -20.62 -6.44
N PHE A 244 -27.41 -20.85 -6.58
CA PHE A 244 -28.44 -20.33 -5.68
C PHE A 244 -28.68 -21.37 -4.58
N GLY A 245 -28.43 -21.00 -3.32
CA GLY A 245 -28.45 -21.91 -2.18
C GLY A 245 -27.32 -21.63 -1.20
N THR A 246 -26.62 -22.68 -0.74
CA THR A 246 -25.57 -22.59 0.29
C THR A 246 -24.19 -22.99 -0.24
N PRO A 247 -23.62 -22.25 -1.23
CA PRO A 247 -22.30 -22.59 -1.75
C PRO A 247 -21.22 -22.47 -0.67
N THR A 248 -20.19 -23.31 -0.79
CA THR A 248 -19.04 -23.34 0.11
C THR A 248 -17.75 -22.98 -0.64
N GLY A 249 -16.69 -22.66 0.09
CA GLY A 249 -15.41 -22.26 -0.50
C GLY A 249 -15.30 -20.75 -0.74
N SER A 250 -14.39 -20.37 -1.63
CA SER A 250 -13.99 -18.98 -1.85
C SER A 250 -13.86 -18.64 -3.35
N CYS A 251 -13.57 -17.38 -3.66
CA CYS A 251 -13.51 -16.92 -5.05
C CYS A 251 -12.43 -17.67 -5.85
N GLY A 252 -12.86 -18.49 -6.79
CA GLY A 252 -12.00 -19.35 -7.62
C GLY A 252 -12.02 -20.83 -7.21
N SER A 253 -12.61 -21.16 -6.06
CA SER A 253 -12.69 -22.52 -5.50
C SER A 253 -14.10 -22.90 -5.01
N PHE A 254 -15.13 -22.14 -5.39
CA PHE A 254 -16.50 -22.40 -4.95
C PHE A 254 -16.97 -23.82 -5.31
N SER A 255 -17.69 -24.43 -4.37
CA SER A 255 -18.33 -25.73 -4.49
C SER A 255 -19.80 -25.67 -4.12
N LYS A 256 -20.58 -26.61 -4.67
CA LYS A 256 -21.99 -26.79 -4.31
C LYS A 256 -22.07 -27.22 -2.84
N GLY A 257 -22.99 -26.63 -2.08
CA GLY A 257 -23.32 -27.10 -0.74
C GLY A 257 -24.60 -27.94 -0.72
N GLU A 258 -25.14 -28.14 0.48
CA GLU A 258 -26.34 -28.96 0.72
C GLU A 258 -27.59 -28.42 -0.01
N CYS A 259 -27.68 -27.10 -0.20
CA CYS A 259 -28.73 -26.46 -0.97
C CYS A 259 -28.13 -25.88 -2.25
N HIS A 260 -28.64 -26.31 -3.40
CA HIS A 260 -28.21 -25.82 -4.72
C HIS A 260 -29.32 -26.01 -5.74
N ASP A 261 -29.69 -24.93 -6.43
CA ASP A 261 -30.56 -25.01 -7.61
C ASP A 261 -29.77 -25.51 -8.84
N PRO A 262 -30.13 -26.65 -9.46
CA PRO A 262 -29.49 -27.17 -10.67
C PRO A 262 -29.47 -26.20 -11.86
N ASN A 263 -30.41 -25.24 -11.92
CA ASN A 263 -30.54 -24.25 -13.00
C ASN A 263 -29.77 -22.95 -12.74
N SER A 264 -28.96 -22.91 -11.68
CA SER A 264 -28.21 -21.69 -11.31
C SER A 264 -27.31 -21.17 -12.44
N ILE A 265 -26.66 -22.06 -13.19
CA ILE A 265 -25.74 -21.68 -14.28
C ILE A 265 -26.52 -21.11 -15.47
N SER A 266 -27.55 -21.82 -15.94
CA SER A 266 -28.37 -21.36 -17.07
C SER A 266 -29.11 -20.07 -16.78
N SER A 267 -29.35 -19.73 -15.51
CA SER A 267 -29.99 -18.48 -15.11
C SER A 267 -29.06 -17.25 -15.20
N VAL A 268 -27.74 -17.45 -15.17
CA VAL A 268 -26.74 -16.37 -15.21
C VAL A 268 -25.94 -16.33 -16.51
N GLU A 269 -25.86 -17.45 -17.23
CA GLU A 269 -25.34 -17.49 -18.59
C GLU A 269 -26.37 -16.87 -19.54
N LYS A 270 -25.93 -15.89 -20.33
CA LYS A 270 -26.70 -15.25 -21.40
C LYS A 270 -26.01 -15.47 -22.74
#